data_AF-A0A2S9FND4-F1
#
_entry.id   AF-A0A2S9FND4-F1
#
_cell.length_a   1.000
_cell.length_b   1.000
_cell.length_c   1.000
_cell.angle_alpha   90.00
_cell.angle_beta   90.00
_cell.angle_gamma   90.00
#
_symmetry.space_group_name_H-M   'P 1'
#
loop_
_entity.id
_entity.type
_entity.pdbx_description
1 polymer ?
#
loop_
_entity_poly.entity_id
_entity_poly.type
_entity_poly.pdbx_seq_one_letter_code
_entity_poly.pdbx_strand_id
1 'polypeptide(L)'
;TAVNSHVNLDLGIAAVMAAGDTPVEDLQDDFNRINDLLAEEVTIFLATLSEISPGVGLIRRALVCEDRVLNEVLRIFRNLAWAFSLQLGTHPRRRRDYISVHDSWAGVLGSYYLHTNDTVDRLVGWIR
;
A
#
# COMPACT_ATOMS: atom_id res chain seq x y z
N THR A 1 5.62 -2.94 -6.14
CA THR A 1 4.29 -2.37 -6.49
C THR A 1 3.15 -3.37 -6.45
N ALA A 2 3.38 -4.70 -6.38
CA ALA A 2 2.32 -5.69 -6.16
C ALA A 2 1.60 -5.56 -4.79
N VAL A 3 2.32 -5.11 -3.75
CA VAL A 3 1.70 -4.71 -2.46
C VAL A 3 0.68 -3.60 -2.65
N ASN A 4 0.85 -2.76 -3.67
CA ASN A 4 0.20 -1.47 -3.72
C ASN A 4 -1.16 -1.46 -4.44
N SER A 5 -1.34 -2.25 -5.50
CA SER A 5 -2.65 -2.42 -6.13
C SER A 5 -3.61 -3.22 -5.25
N HIS A 6 -3.10 -4.20 -4.50
CA HIS A 6 -3.89 -5.04 -3.60
C HIS A 6 -4.22 -4.35 -2.27
N VAL A 7 -3.27 -3.65 -1.63
CA VAL A 7 -3.53 -2.93 -0.37
C VAL A 7 -4.57 -1.82 -0.55
N ASN A 8 -4.51 -1.06 -1.65
CA ASN A 8 -5.48 0.01 -1.88
C ASN A 8 -6.86 -0.53 -2.25
N LEU A 9 -6.89 -1.63 -3.02
CA LEU A 9 -8.11 -2.35 -3.38
C LEU A 9 -8.80 -2.92 -2.13
N ASP A 10 -8.08 -3.68 -1.31
CA ASP A 10 -8.60 -4.30 -0.10
C ASP A 10 -9.07 -3.27 0.91
N LEU A 11 -8.27 -2.22 1.14
CA LEU A 11 -8.59 -1.21 2.13
C LEU A 11 -9.82 -0.38 1.71
N GLY A 12 -9.94 -0.05 0.43
CA GLY A 12 -11.12 0.65 -0.10
C GLY A 12 -12.39 -0.20 -0.01
N ILE A 13 -12.30 -1.51 -0.27
CA ILE A 13 -13.41 -2.46 -0.08
C ILE A 13 -13.77 -2.59 1.40
N ALA A 14 -12.77 -2.74 2.26
CA ALA A 14 -12.95 -2.89 3.71
C ALA A 14 -13.64 -1.66 4.32
N ALA A 15 -13.28 -0.44 3.90
CA ALA A 15 -13.95 0.78 4.34
C ALA A 15 -15.44 0.78 3.98
N VAL A 16 -15.79 0.39 2.75
CA VAL A 16 -17.21 0.30 2.33
C VAL A 16 -17.95 -0.82 3.07
N MET A 17 -17.28 -1.95 3.35
CA MET A 17 -17.88 -3.03 4.14
C MET A 17 -18.10 -2.61 5.61
N ALA A 18 -17.18 -1.84 6.19
CA ALA A 18 -17.28 -1.33 7.54
C ALA A 18 -18.38 -0.26 7.69
N ALA A 19 -18.59 0.57 6.66
CA ALA A 19 -19.68 1.55 6.64
C ALA A 19 -21.06 0.87 6.57
N GLY A 20 -21.16 -0.28 5.90
CA GLY A 20 -22.43 -1.02 5.80
C GLY A 20 -23.52 -0.20 5.11
N ASP A 21 -24.53 0.19 5.88
CA ASP A 21 -25.67 1.00 5.41
C ASP A 21 -25.47 2.51 5.61
N THR A 22 -24.41 2.94 6.30
CA THR A 22 -24.08 4.37 6.45
C THR A 22 -23.22 4.88 5.30
N PRO A 23 -23.21 6.20 5.03
CA PRO A 23 -22.25 6.80 4.12
C PRO A 23 -20.81 6.41 4.48
N VAL A 24 -19.99 6.10 3.46
CA VAL A 24 -18.59 5.72 3.69
C VAL A 24 -17.76 6.92 4.16
N GLU A 25 -18.21 8.12 3.79
CA GLU A 25 -17.68 9.42 4.21
C GLU A 25 -17.62 9.58 5.73
N ASP A 26 -18.55 8.97 6.46
CA ASP A 26 -18.58 9.02 7.94
C ASP A 26 -17.35 8.34 8.57
N LEU A 27 -16.66 7.47 7.83
CA LEU A 27 -15.42 6.82 8.26
C LEU A 27 -14.15 7.60 7.92
N GLN A 28 -14.25 8.77 7.28
CA GLN A 28 -13.06 9.48 6.77
C GLN A 28 -12.06 9.83 7.88
N ASP A 29 -12.55 10.28 9.03
CA ASP A 29 -11.69 10.66 10.15
C ASP A 29 -10.95 9.45 10.74
N ASP A 30 -11.67 8.34 10.94
CA ASP A 30 -11.07 7.08 11.40
C ASP A 30 -10.08 6.52 10.40
N PHE A 31 -10.42 6.58 9.10
CA PHE A 31 -9.55 6.16 8.01
C PHE A 31 -8.24 6.96 8.00
N ASN A 32 -8.31 8.29 8.14
CA ASN A 32 -7.15 9.15 8.23
C ASN A 32 -6.29 8.84 9.46
N ARG A 33 -6.92 8.62 10.61
CA ARG A 33 -6.21 8.31 11.85
C ARG A 33 -5.44 6.99 11.79
N ILE A 34 -6.01 5.97 11.14
CA ILE A 34 -5.31 4.70 10.87
C ILE A 34 -4.12 4.93 9.94
N ASN A 35 -4.26 5.81 8.94
CA ASN A 35 -3.18 6.11 8.01
C ASN A 35 -2.01 6.84 8.69
N ASP A 36 -2.31 7.76 9.60
CA ASP A 36 -1.29 8.47 10.39
C ASP A 36 -0.49 7.48 11.25
N LEU A 37 -1.19 6.57 11.95
CA LEU A 37 -0.53 5.51 12.73
C LEU A 37 0.35 4.62 11.85
N LEU A 38 -0.12 4.23 10.66
CA LEU A 38 0.66 3.37 9.75
C LEU A 38 1.88 4.08 9.17
N ALA A 39 1.83 5.40 8.99
CA ALA A 39 2.99 6.19 8.58
C ALA A 39 4.06 6.23 9.69
N GLU A 40 3.65 6.31 10.96
CA GLU A 40 4.57 6.23 12.10
C GLU A 40 5.25 4.84 12.15
N GLU A 41 4.51 3.76 11.94
CA GLU A 41 5.03 2.39 11.94
C GLU A 41 6.06 2.12 10.84
N VAL A 42 5.91 2.72 9.66
CA VAL A 42 6.89 2.56 8.57
C VAL A 42 8.28 3.05 8.99
N THR A 43 8.34 4.12 9.77
CA THR A 43 9.59 4.67 10.27
C THR A 43 10.27 3.70 11.25
N ILE A 44 9.48 3.11 12.15
CA ILE A 44 9.95 2.10 13.11
C ILE A 44 10.43 0.84 12.37
N PHE A 45 9.65 0.35 11.41
CA PHE A 45 9.99 -0.82 10.61
C PHE A 45 11.33 -0.65 9.87
N LEU A 46 11.56 0.50 9.22
CA LEU A 46 12.83 0.76 8.54
C LEU A 46 14.02 0.84 9.52
N ALA A 47 13.80 1.40 10.71
CA ALA A 47 14.82 1.44 11.75
C ALA A 47 15.19 0.02 12.20
N THR A 48 14.21 -0.81 12.54
CA THR A 48 14.43 -2.21 12.91
C THR A 48 15.09 -3.01 11.79
N LEU A 49 14.67 -2.80 10.54
CA LEU A 49 15.27 -3.49 9.39
C LEU A 49 16.74 -3.13 9.20
N SER A 50 17.13 -1.90 9.51
CA SER A 50 18.52 -1.43 9.46
C SER A 50 19.40 -2.05 10.55
N GLU A 51 18.80 -2.46 11.67
CA GLU A 51 19.52 -3.16 12.76
C GLU A 51 19.79 -4.62 12.39
N ILE A 52 18.89 -5.24 11.62
CA ILE A 52 18.98 -6.65 11.23
C ILE A 52 19.84 -6.82 9.96
N SER A 53 19.78 -5.85 9.03
CA SER A 53 20.51 -5.88 7.75
C SER A 53 21.46 -4.69 7.63
N PRO A 54 22.79 -4.93 7.65
CA PRO A 54 23.79 -3.90 7.42
C PRO A 54 23.67 -3.25 6.03
N GLY A 55 23.23 -4.02 5.02
CA GLY A 55 22.99 -3.54 3.66
C GLY A 55 21.89 -2.49 3.59
N VAL A 56 20.78 -2.70 4.31
CA VAL A 56 19.71 -1.70 4.44
C VAL A 56 20.21 -0.45 5.16
N GLY A 57 21.00 -0.61 6.23
CA GLY A 57 21.62 0.52 6.93
C GLY A 57 22.53 1.38 6.03
N LEU A 58 23.26 0.75 5.12
CA LEU A 58 24.09 1.43 4.10
C LEU A 58 23.24 2.20 3.09
N ILE A 59 22.15 1.60 2.60
CA ILE A 59 21.22 2.25 1.67
C ILE A 59 20.59 3.49 2.32
N ARG A 60 20.10 3.37 3.55
CA ARG A 60 19.49 4.51 4.27
C ARG A 60 20.46 5.67 4.50
N ARG A 61 21.75 5.38 4.69
CA ARG A 61 22.79 6.44 4.78
C ARG A 61 23.07 7.10 3.44
N ALA A 62 22.94 6.38 2.34
CA ALA A 62 23.15 6.89 0.99
C ALA A 62 21.93 7.66 0.44
N LEU A 63 20.71 7.24 0.80
CA LEU A 63 19.45 7.87 0.40
C LEU A 63 18.98 8.86 1.46
N VAL A 64 19.45 10.09 1.33
CA VAL A 64 18.94 11.22 2.12
C VAL A 64 17.44 11.37 1.86
N CYS A 65 16.63 11.48 2.92
CA CYS A 65 15.17 11.61 2.89
C CYS A 65 14.36 10.35 2.52
N GLU A 66 14.93 9.14 2.58
CA GLU A 66 14.19 7.90 2.31
C GLU A 66 12.87 7.79 3.09
N ASP A 67 12.90 8.03 4.41
CA ASP A 67 11.72 7.94 5.27
C ASP A 67 10.60 8.91 4.80
N ARG A 68 10.98 10.12 4.35
CA ARG A 68 10.03 11.11 3.83
C ARG A 68 9.42 10.66 2.51
N VAL A 69 10.25 10.13 1.59
CA VAL A 69 9.78 9.62 0.31
C VAL A 69 8.84 8.44 0.53
N LEU A 70 9.18 7.52 1.44
CA LEU A 70 8.36 6.36 1.73
C LEU A 70 7.03 6.74 2.38
N ASN A 71 7.03 7.72 3.29
CA ASN A 71 5.81 8.27 3.87
C ASN A 71 4.93 8.97 2.84
N GLU A 72 5.49 9.73 1.89
CA GLU A 72 4.70 10.34 0.81
C GLU A 72 4.11 9.27 -0.13
N VAL A 73 4.88 8.24 -0.46
CA VAL A 73 4.41 7.11 -1.25
C VAL A 73 3.26 6.39 -0.54
N LEU A 74 3.39 6.14 0.77
CA LEU A 74 2.32 5.57 1.58
C LEU A 74 1.07 6.46 1.55
N ARG A 75 1.24 7.78 1.72
CA ARG A 75 0.12 8.73 1.70
C ARG A 75 -0.61 8.74 0.37
N ILE A 76 0.11 8.69 -0.75
CA ILE A 76 -0.49 8.56 -2.10
C ILE A 76 -1.37 7.31 -2.17
N PHE A 77 -0.88 6.19 -1.66
CA PHE A 77 -1.62 4.92 -1.68
C PHE A 77 -2.88 4.99 -0.82
N ARG A 78 -2.79 5.58 0.37
CA ARG A 78 -3.97 5.81 1.22
C ARG A 78 -5.01 6.71 0.58
N ASN A 79 -4.60 7.77 -0.09
CA ASN A 79 -5.51 8.65 -0.82
C ASN A 79 -6.19 7.91 -1.99
N LEU A 80 -5.48 7.04 -2.70
CA LEU A 80 -6.06 6.22 -3.76
C LEU A 80 -7.08 5.21 -3.21
N ALA A 81 -6.79 4.57 -2.07
CA ALA A 81 -7.71 3.66 -1.41
C ALA A 81 -9.00 4.38 -0.97
N TRP A 82 -8.89 5.59 -0.42
CA TRP A 82 -10.03 6.43 -0.05
C TRP A 82 -10.85 6.87 -1.27
N ALA A 83 -10.20 7.32 -2.34
CA ALA A 83 -10.91 7.67 -3.57
C ALA A 83 -11.69 6.47 -4.14
N PHE A 84 -11.13 5.27 -4.03
CA PHE A 84 -11.78 4.04 -4.46
C PHE A 84 -12.96 3.64 -3.54
N SER A 85 -12.85 3.82 -2.22
CA SER A 85 -13.97 3.57 -1.30
C SER A 85 -15.18 4.49 -1.62
N LEU A 86 -14.93 5.77 -1.89
CA LEU A 86 -15.96 6.72 -2.33
C LEU A 86 -16.60 6.29 -3.66
N GLN A 87 -15.79 5.85 -4.62
CA GLN A 87 -16.29 5.36 -5.92
C GLN A 87 -17.20 4.13 -5.75
N LEU A 88 -16.84 3.20 -4.85
CA LEU A 88 -17.63 2.03 -4.55
C LEU A 88 -18.93 2.36 -3.78
N GLY A 89 -18.87 3.28 -2.81
CA GLY A 89 -20.02 3.74 -2.04
C GLY A 89 -21.06 4.44 -2.91
N THR A 90 -20.61 5.29 -3.85
CA THR A 90 -21.48 6.03 -4.78
C THR A 90 -22.12 5.16 -5.86
N HIS A 91 -21.53 3.99 -6.18
CA HIS A 91 -22.04 3.11 -7.24
C HIS A 91 -22.31 1.66 -6.77
N PRO A 92 -23.27 1.43 -5.85
CA PRO A 92 -23.49 0.12 -5.23
C PRO A 92 -23.75 -1.02 -6.23
N ARG A 93 -24.45 -0.71 -7.33
CA ARG A 93 -24.82 -1.67 -8.39
C ARG A 93 -23.65 -2.08 -9.28
N ARG A 94 -22.59 -1.27 -9.37
CA ARG A 94 -21.40 -1.52 -10.19
C ARG A 94 -20.16 -1.89 -9.37
N ARG A 95 -20.29 -2.03 -8.04
CA ARG A 95 -19.17 -2.41 -7.15
C ARG A 95 -18.42 -3.63 -7.66
N ARG A 96 -19.15 -4.67 -8.08
CA ARG A 96 -18.57 -5.91 -8.61
C ARG A 96 -17.71 -5.68 -9.85
N ASP A 97 -18.18 -4.84 -10.77
CA ASP A 97 -17.46 -4.53 -12.00
C ASP A 97 -16.16 -3.77 -11.69
N TYR A 98 -16.24 -2.74 -10.83
CA TYR A 98 -15.09 -1.95 -10.42
C TYR A 98 -14.03 -2.77 -9.67
N ILE A 99 -14.47 -3.68 -8.80
CA ILE A 99 -13.59 -4.62 -8.10
C ILE A 99 -12.91 -5.56 -9.10
N SER A 100 -13.66 -6.16 -10.04
CA SER A 100 -13.10 -7.13 -11.00
C SER A 100 -12.04 -6.52 -11.92
N VAL A 101 -12.22 -5.26 -12.32
CA VAL A 101 -11.25 -4.53 -13.16
C VAL A 101 -9.97 -4.29 -12.37
N HIS A 102 -10.07 -3.81 -11.13
CA HIS A 102 -8.89 -3.58 -10.28
C HIS A 102 -8.16 -4.88 -9.92
N ASP A 103 -8.91 -5.95 -9.63
CA ASP A 103 -8.35 -7.27 -9.33
C ASP A 103 -7.59 -7.86 -10.53
N SER A 104 -8.13 -7.71 -11.73
CA SER A 104 -7.45 -8.13 -12.97
C SER A 104 -6.11 -7.42 -13.17
N TRP A 105 -6.05 -6.11 -12.90
CA TRP A 105 -4.80 -5.34 -12.95
C TRP A 105 -3.79 -5.77 -11.89
N ALA A 106 -4.26 -6.07 -10.67
CA ALA A 106 -3.41 -6.59 -9.60
C ALA A 106 -2.84 -7.96 -9.97
N GLY A 107 -3.65 -8.85 -10.55
CA GLY A 107 -3.22 -10.17 -11.01
C GLY A 107 -2.15 -10.11 -12.11
N VAL A 108 -2.29 -9.22 -13.09
CA VAL A 108 -1.28 -9.02 -14.15
C VAL A 108 0.05 -8.56 -13.55
N LEU A 109 0.05 -7.57 -12.66
CA LEU A 109 1.27 -7.10 -12.00
C LEU A 109 1.91 -8.18 -11.10
N GLY A 110 1.08 -8.97 -10.41
CA GLY A 110 1.56 -10.11 -9.61
C GLY A 110 2.29 -11.14 -10.46
N SER A 111 1.75 -11.47 -11.64
CA SER A 111 2.36 -12.43 -12.56
C SER A 111 3.74 -11.98 -13.07
N TYR A 112 3.95 -10.67 -13.28
CA TYR A 112 5.23 -10.11 -13.71
C TYR A 112 6.33 -10.25 -12.64
N TYR A 113 5.97 -10.26 -11.34
CA TYR A 113 6.91 -10.36 -10.23
C TYR A 113 7.29 -11.81 -9.86
N LEU A 114 6.41 -12.78 -10.10
CA LEU A 114 6.69 -14.19 -9.81
C LEU A 114 7.78 -14.79 -10.72
N HIS A 115 8.17 -14.07 -11.76
CA HIS A 115 9.32 -14.38 -12.61
C HIS A 115 10.44 -13.37 -12.34
N THR A 116 11.11 -13.50 -11.18
CA THR A 116 12.29 -12.67 -10.89
C THR A 116 13.45 -13.11 -11.80
N ASN A 117 14.20 -12.13 -12.31
CA ASN A 117 15.44 -12.36 -13.06
C ASN A 117 16.61 -12.47 -12.08
N ASP A 118 17.68 -13.19 -12.43
CA ASP A 118 18.89 -13.45 -11.62
C ASP A 118 19.53 -12.19 -11.00
N THR A 119 19.27 -11.01 -11.58
CA THR A 119 19.72 -9.72 -11.06
C THR A 119 19.02 -9.34 -9.75
N VAL A 120 17.74 -9.65 -9.61
CA VAL A 120 16.95 -9.35 -8.40
C VAL A 120 17.39 -10.25 -7.24
N ASP A 121 17.61 -11.53 -7.50
CA ASP A 121 18.03 -12.49 -6.47
C ASP A 121 19.42 -12.16 -5.92
N ARG A 122 20.35 -11.73 -6.80
CA ARG A 122 21.67 -11.24 -6.39
C ARG A 122 21.59 -9.97 -5.55
N LEU A 123 20.71 -9.04 -5.90
CA LEU A 123 20.48 -7.83 -5.11
C LEU A 123 19.94 -8.19 -3.72
N VAL A 124 18.96 -9.09 -3.62
CA VAL A 124 18.39 -9.56 -2.35
C VAL A 124 19.45 -10.24 -1.48
N GLY A 125 20.32 -11.06 -2.07
CA GLY A 125 21.44 -11.68 -1.37
C GLY A 125 22.50 -10.70 -0.88
N TRP A 126 22.67 -9.56 -1.57
CA TRP A 126 23.58 -8.49 -1.16
C TRP A 126 23.03 -7.62 -0.03
N ILE A 127 21.70 -7.41 -0.02
CA ILE A 127 21.04 -6.60 1.01
C ILE A 127 20.88 -7.40 2.32
N ARG A 128 20.71 -8.73 2.26
CA ARG A 128 20.67 -9.59 3.46
C ARG A 128 21.98 -9.54 4.24
#